data_AF-A0A485AA21-F1
#
_entry.id   AF-A0A485AA21-F1
#
_cell.length_a   1.000
_cell.length_b   1.000
_cell.length_c   1.000
_cell.angle_alpha   90.00
_cell.angle_beta   90.00
_cell.angle_gamma   90.00
#
_symmetry.space_group_name_H-M   'P 1'
#
loop_
_entity.id
_entity.type
_entity.pdbx_description
1 polymer ?
#
loop_
_entity_poly.entity_id
_entity_poly.type
_entity_poly.pdbx_seq_one_letter_code
_entity_poly.pdbx_strand_id
1 'polypeptide(L)' 'MLLPADISTGWFISAMQSADELRLITGGRVQFVPASVTGKRQSNPKGSLLFIWRPFISPRHIITSVSLAELKRIGTLEEA' A
#
# COMPACT_ATOMS: atom_id res chain seq x y z
N MET A 1 7.00 -0.21 -0.05
CA MET A 1 6.53 0.83 -0.99
C MET A 1 5.01 0.81 -1.08
N LEU A 2 4.35 1.97 -1.03
CA LEU A 2 2.91 2.11 -1.22
C LEU A 2 2.60 2.41 -2.69
N LEU A 3 1.82 1.54 -3.33
CA LEU A 3 1.52 1.62 -4.76
C LEU A 3 0.02 1.35 -5.04
N PRO A 4 -0.49 1.76 -6.22
CA PRO A 4 -1.81 1.36 -6.68
C PRO A 4 -1.93 -0.16 -6.86
N ALA A 5 -3.10 -0.73 -6.61
CA ALA A 5 -3.41 -2.13 -6.85
C ALA A 5 -3.64 -2.42 -8.34
N ASP A 6 -2.59 -2.30 -9.15
CA ASP A 6 -2.64 -2.41 -10.60
C ASP A 6 -2.10 -3.76 -11.12
N ILE A 7 -2.87 -4.82 -10.82
CA ILE A 7 -2.45 -6.22 -11.01
C ILE A 7 -2.10 -6.61 -12.45
N SER A 8 -2.57 -5.84 -13.44
CA SER A 8 -2.40 -6.14 -14.87
C SER A 8 -1.12 -5.57 -15.48
N THR A 9 -0.24 -4.94 -14.68
CA THR A 9 0.93 -4.22 -15.19
C THR A 9 2.23 -5.01 -15.02
N GLY A 10 3.17 -4.86 -15.95
CA GLY A 10 4.45 -5.60 -15.89
C GLY A 10 5.29 -5.27 -14.65
N TRP A 11 5.23 -4.01 -14.17
CA TRP A 11 5.91 -3.62 -12.94
C TRP A 11 5.32 -4.32 -11.72
N PHE A 12 4.01 -4.59 -11.71
CA PHE A 12 3.35 -5.30 -10.61
C PHE A 12 3.87 -6.73 -10.50
N ILE A 13 3.99 -7.42 -11.64
CA ILE A 13 4.57 -8.76 -11.71
C ILE A 13 6.01 -8.76 -11.20
N SER A 14 6.82 -7.78 -11.63
CA SER A 14 8.22 -7.65 -11.20
C SER A 14 8.34 -7.40 -9.69
N ALA A 15 7.45 -6.58 -9.13
CA ALA A 15 7.40 -6.33 -7.70
C ALA A 15 6.92 -7.56 -6.92
N MET A 16 5.94 -8.32 -7.41
CA MET A 16 5.48 -9.58 -6.80
C MET A 16 6.59 -10.62 -6.70
N GLN A 17 7.41 -10.75 -7.74
CA GLN A 17 8.50 -11.71 -7.81
C GLN A 17 9.68 -11.38 -6.88
N SER A 18 9.77 -10.15 -6.36
CA SER A 18 10.88 -9.71 -5.51
C SER A 18 10.46 -9.40 -4.08
N ALA A 19 9.23 -8.94 -3.87
CA ALA A 19 8.73 -8.60 -2.55
C ALA A 19 8.47 -9.85 -1.71
N ASP A 20 8.75 -9.75 -0.42
CA ASP A 20 8.44 -10.78 0.56
C ASP A 20 6.94 -10.84 0.85
N GLU A 21 6.29 -9.69 0.89
CA GLU A 21 4.88 -9.58 1.19
C GLU A 21 4.19 -8.47 0.40
N LEU A 22 2.99 -8.78 -0.10
CA LEU A 22 2.03 -7.82 -0.61
C LEU A 22 0.93 -7.66 0.43
N ARG A 23 0.79 -6.46 1.00
CA ARG A 23 -0.25 -6.16 1.98
C ARG A 23 -1.31 -5.25 1.39
N LEU A 24 -2.46 -5.83 1.08
CA LEU A 24 -3.64 -5.15 0.55
C LEU A 24 -4.26 -4.23 1.61
N ILE A 25 -4.62 -3.01 1.20
CA ILE A 25 -5.34 -2.09 2.07
C ILE A 25 -6.84 -2.20 1.79
N THR A 26 -7.60 -2.62 2.79
CA THR A 26 -9.07 -2.77 2.71
C THR A 26 -9.79 -1.62 3.39
N GLY A 27 -11.08 -1.44 3.09
CA GLY A 27 -11.90 -0.36 3.68
C GLY A 27 -11.52 1.05 3.21
N GLY A 28 -10.81 1.17 2.08
CA GLY A 28 -10.47 2.45 1.47
C GLY A 28 -9.14 2.42 0.73
N ARG A 29 -8.58 3.60 0.51
CA ARG A 29 -7.26 3.82 -0.13
C ARG A 29 -6.51 4.93 0.59
N VAL A 30 -5.18 4.89 0.50
CA VAL A 30 -4.35 5.99 0.98
C VAL A 30 -4.25 7.03 -0.14
N GLN A 31 -4.64 8.27 0.13
CA GLN A 31 -4.55 9.38 -0.82
C GLN A 31 -3.47 10.34 -0.38
N PHE A 32 -2.43 10.50 -1.19
CA PHE A 32 -1.47 11.60 -1.03
C PHE A 32 -2.05 12.85 -1.67
N VAL A 33 -2.30 13.86 -0.85
CA VAL A 33 -2.72 15.18 -1.30
C VAL A 33 -1.57 16.16 -1.05
N PRO A 34 -1.15 16.96 -2.04
CA PRO A 34 -0.24 18.08 -1.78
C PRO A 34 -0.86 18.99 -0.73
N ALA A 35 -0.04 19.54 0.18
CA ALA A 35 -0.50 20.41 1.26
C ALA A 35 -1.28 21.64 0.76
N SER A 36 -0.99 22.10 -0.46
CA SER A 36 -1.66 23.24 -1.11
C SER A 36 -3.03 22.93 -1.70
N VAL A 37 -3.44 21.65 -1.78
CA VAL A 37 -4.69 21.25 -2.43
C VAL A 37 -5.72 20.91 -1.36
N THR A 38 -6.75 21.75 -1.26
CA THR A 38 -7.95 21.48 -0.46
C THR A 38 -8.99 20.71 -1.28
N GLY A 39 -9.50 19.60 -0.75
CA GLY A 39 -10.59 18.82 -1.36
C GLY A 39 -10.15 17.46 -1.93
N LYS A 40 -11.14 16.63 -2.29
CA LYS A 40 -10.88 15.30 -2.87
C LYS A 40 -10.46 15.44 -4.34
N ARG A 41 -9.24 15.01 -4.67
CA ARG A 41 -8.83 14.86 -6.08
C ARG A 41 -9.60 13.73 -6.76
N GLN A 42 -9.92 13.92 -8.04
CA GLN A 42 -10.32 12.89 -9.01
C GLN A 42 -9.12 11.97 -9.30
N SER A 43 -8.69 11.20 -8.31
CA SER A 43 -7.58 10.25 -8.42
C SER A 43 -8.09 8.88 -8.86
N ASN A 44 -7.35 8.21 -9.74
CA ASN A 44 -7.57 6.84 -10.24
C ASN A 44 -8.12 5.91 -9.13
N PRO A 45 -9.34 5.36 -9.26
CA PRO A 45 -10.07 4.69 -8.18
C PRO A 45 -9.47 3.36 -7.73
N LYS A 46 -8.35 2.90 -8.31
CA LYS A 46 -7.69 1.66 -7.92
C LYS A 46 -7.37 1.67 -6.42
N GLY A 47 -7.51 0.50 -5.79
CA GLY A 47 -7.15 0.30 -4.38
C GLY A 47 -5.66 0.57 -4.14
N SER A 48 -5.25 0.55 -2.88
CA SER A 48 -3.86 0.71 -2.48
C SER A 48 -3.31 -0.59 -1.87
N LEU A 49 -2.02 -0.82 -2.02
CA LEU A 49 -1.32 -1.90 -1.31
C LEU A 49 0.13 -1.52 -1.01
N LEU A 50 0.71 -2.25 -0.07
CA LEU A 50 2.12 -2.15 0.28
C LEU A 50 2.88 -3.34 -0.28
N PHE A 51 3.92 -3.09 -1.05
CA PHE A 51 4.98 -4.08 -1.28
C PHE A 51 6.01 -3.95 -0.16
N ILE A 52 6.30 -5.06 0.52
CA ILE A 52 7.20 -5.11 1.66
C ILE A 52 8.36 -6.05 1.32
N TRP A 53 9.57 -5.50 1.34
CA TRP A 53 10.82 -6.26 1.26
C TRP A 53 11.40 -6.34 2.66
N ARG A 54 11.68 -7.56 3.13
CA ARG A 54 12.36 -7.79 4.40
C ARG A 54 13.79 -8.24 4.11
N PRO A 55 14.81 -7.62 4.72
CA PRO A 55 16.19 -7.99 4.47
C PRO A 55 16.52 -9.35 5.11
N PHE A 56 17.55 -10.01 4.58
CA PHE A 56 18.15 -11.24 5.13
C PHE A 56 17.21 -12.45 5.23
N ILE A 57 16.14 -12.50 4.44
CA ILE A 57 15.25 -13.65 4.33
C ILE A 57 15.03 -14.02 2.86
N SER A 58 14.65 -15.27 2.61
CA SER A 58 14.05 -15.64 1.33
C SER A 58 12.63 -15.05 1.28
N PRO A 59 12.28 -14.28 0.23
CA PRO A 59 10.93 -13.75 0.06
C PRO A 59 9.88 -14.86 0.11
N ARG A 60 8.82 -14.65 0.91
CA ARG A 60 7.75 -15.63 1.08
C ARG A 60 6.63 -15.48 0.05
N HIS A 61 6.61 -14.36 -0.68
CA HIS A 61 5.60 -14.02 -1.69
C HIS A 61 4.16 -14.14 -1.19
N ILE A 62 3.92 -13.77 0.07
CA ILE A 62 2.59 -13.87 0.68
C ILE A 62 1.73 -12.64 0.39
N ILE A 63 0.42 -12.85 0.31
CA ILE A 63 -0.57 -11.78 0.22
C ILE A 63 -1.33 -11.72 1.55
N THR A 64 -1.32 -10.56 2.19
CA THR A 64 -2.07 -10.29 3.41
C THR A 64 -2.95 -9.05 3.24
N SER A 65 -3.76 -8.74 4.23
CA SER A 65 -4.59 -7.54 4.23
C SER A 65 -4.51 -6.78 5.55
N VAL A 66 -4.75 -5.48 5.48
CA VAL A 66 -4.89 -4.58 6.63
C VAL A 66 -5.96 -3.54 6.30
N SER A 67 -6.77 -3.14 7.29
CA SER A 67 -7.77 -2.09 7.05
C SER A 67 -7.12 -0.70 7.06
N LEU A 68 -7.68 0.23 6.27
CA LEU A 68 -7.25 1.63 6.30
C LEU A 68 -7.42 2.26 7.69
N ALA A 69 -8.47 1.88 8.41
CA ALA A 69 -8.72 2.34 9.78
C ALA A 69 -7.58 1.90 10.72
N GLU A 70 -7.13 0.65 10.61
CA GLU A 70 -6.03 0.14 11.42
C GLU A 70 -4.70 0.81 11.09
N LEU A 71 -4.40 1.01 9.80
CA LEU A 71 -3.20 1.75 9.38
C LEU A 71 -3.17 3.17 9.95
N LYS A 72 -4.32 3.88 9.93
CA LYS A 72 -4.43 5.21 10.52
C LYS A 72 -4.21 5.18 12.02
N ARG A 73 -4.83 4.22 12.73
CA ARG A 73 -4.68 4.05 14.17
C ARG A 73 -3.21 3.88 14.57
N ILE A 74 -2.48 3.02 13.86
CA ILE A 74 -1.03 2.79 14.11
C ILE A 74 -0.25 4.08 13.89
N GLY A 75 -0.47 4.77 12.76
CA GLY A 75 0.26 6.01 12.46
C GLY A 75 0.04 7.13 13.48
N THR A 76 -1.16 7.23 14.07
CA THR A 76 -1.45 8.23 15.10
C THR A 76 -0.89 7.89 16.48
N LEU A 77 -0.55 6.62 16.74
CA LEU A 77 0.01 6.21 18.04
C LEU A 77 1.50 6.49 18.18
N GLU A 78 2.22 6.72 17.07
CA GLU A 78 3.64 7.14 17.10
C GLU A 78 3.82 8.65 17.30
N GLU A 79 2.75 9.45 17.21
CA GLU A 79 2.76 10.91 17.44
C GLU A 79 2.47 11.31 18.91
N ALA A 80 2.24 10.35 19.81
CA ALA A 80 1.94 10.56 21.24
C ALA A 80 3.11 10.13 22.13
#